data_AF-A0A1A6BIB5-F1
#
_entry.id   AF-A0A1A6BIB5-F1
#
_cell.length_a   1.000
_cell.length_b   1.000
_cell.length_c   1.000
_cell.angle_alpha   90.00
_cell.angle_beta   90.00
_cell.angle_gamma   90.00
#
_symmetry.space_group_name_H-M   'P 1'
#
loop_
_entity.id
_entity.type
_entity.pdbx_description
1 polymer ?
#
loop_
_entity_poly.entity_id
_entity_poly.type
_entity_poly.pdbx_seq_one_letter_code
_entity_poly.pdbx_strand_id
1 'polypeptide(L)'
;MRKPADLVSIELTDREREFIQQALRQWDGSASDAPFPFQILGLSRWEEFGELAVRLDRALQKHEALTDLDWARVLFLTEISWASDLVGAGLDFATVTGFSDNEALGLLRRLQRRDKIGGYDRAKLLFPNGGRTATAAEIDERQRWAEAVRLEQQGRQYPPGL
;
A
#
# COMPACT_ATOMS: atom_id res chain seq x y z
N MET A 1 1.25 -28.32 -7.58
CA MET A 1 0.31 -27.85 -6.55
C MET A 1 0.85 -26.54 -5.97
N ARG A 2 0.12 -25.43 -6.11
CA ARG A 2 0.51 -24.12 -5.55
C ARG A 2 0.25 -24.17 -4.04
N LYS A 3 1.23 -23.85 -3.20
CA LYS A 3 1.01 -23.72 -1.75
C LYS A 3 -0.19 -22.78 -1.53
N PRO A 4 -1.14 -23.10 -0.63
CA PRO A 4 -2.15 -22.13 -0.24
C PRO A 4 -1.41 -20.89 0.27
N ALA A 5 -1.81 -19.71 -0.22
CA ALA A 5 -1.23 -18.47 0.24
C ALA A 5 -1.63 -18.28 1.71
N ASP A 6 -0.66 -18.04 2.58
CA ASP A 6 -0.91 -17.79 3.99
C ASP A 6 -1.77 -16.52 4.12
N LEU A 7 -2.88 -16.63 4.84
CA LEU A 7 -3.78 -15.52 5.11
C LEU A 7 -3.25 -14.72 6.31
N VAL A 8 -3.23 -13.41 6.17
CA VAL A 8 -2.73 -12.46 7.17
C VAL A 8 -3.88 -11.54 7.57
N SER A 9 -4.19 -11.50 8.86
CA SER A 9 -5.09 -10.50 9.42
C SER A 9 -4.29 -9.24 9.75
N ILE A 10 -4.78 -8.08 9.32
CA ILE A 10 -4.24 -6.78 9.71
C ILE A 10 -5.33 -6.03 10.46
N GLU A 11 -5.03 -5.65 11.69
CA GLU A 11 -5.92 -4.81 12.48
C GLU A 11 -5.99 -3.42 11.85
N LEU A 12 -7.19 -3.02 11.43
CA LEU A 12 -7.49 -1.70 10.89
C LEU A 12 -8.51 -1.04 11.81
N THR A 13 -8.30 0.23 12.13
CA THR A 13 -9.37 1.04 12.72
C THR A 13 -10.53 1.17 11.73
N ASP A 14 -11.73 1.44 12.23
CA ASP A 14 -12.91 1.61 11.37
C ASP A 14 -12.68 2.70 10.31
N ARG A 15 -12.03 3.80 10.70
CA ARG A 15 -11.72 4.90 9.76
C ARG A 15 -10.67 4.54 8.72
N GLU A 16 -9.66 3.74 9.10
CA GLU A 16 -8.67 3.20 8.15
C GLU A 16 -9.34 2.27 7.13
N ARG A 17 -10.23 1.40 7.60
CA ARG A 17 -11.00 0.49 6.76
C ARG A 17 -11.93 1.25 5.82
N GLU A 18 -12.67 2.22 6.33
CA GLU A 18 -13.57 3.06 5.55
C GLU A 18 -12.80 3.82 4.46
N PHE A 19 -11.64 4.40 4.79
CA PHE A 19 -10.79 5.07 3.81
C PHE A 19 -10.36 4.15 2.67
N ILE A 20 -9.90 2.94 2.99
CA ILE A 20 -9.54 1.94 1.96
C ILE A 20 -10.76 1.58 1.11
N GLN A 21 -11.91 1.31 1.74
CA GLN A 21 -13.13 0.94 1.01
C GLN A 21 -13.57 2.05 0.06
N GLN A 22 -13.56 3.31 0.51
CA GLN A 22 -13.88 4.44 -0.35
C GLN A 22 -12.90 4.56 -1.51
N ALA A 23 -11.60 4.33 -1.27
CA ALA A 23 -10.60 4.34 -2.32
C ALA A 23 -10.78 3.20 -3.33
N LEU A 24 -11.11 1.99 -2.88
CA LEU A 24 -11.38 0.86 -3.76
C LEU A 24 -12.63 1.08 -4.63
N ARG A 25 -13.67 1.70 -4.09
CA ARG A 25 -14.90 2.01 -4.82
C ARG A 25 -14.71 3.04 -5.93
N GLN A 26 -13.66 3.88 -5.88
CA GLN A 26 -13.40 4.83 -6.96
C GLN A 26 -13.01 4.15 -8.28
N TRP A 27 -12.53 2.91 -8.25
CA TRP A 27 -12.27 2.13 -9.46
C TRP A 27 -13.54 1.68 -10.19
N ASP A 28 -14.71 1.83 -9.56
CA ASP A 28 -16.05 1.74 -10.19
C ASP A 28 -16.75 3.11 -10.23
N GLY A 29 -16.05 4.17 -9.80
CA GLY A 29 -16.53 5.54 -9.69
C GLY A 29 -15.68 6.48 -10.54
N SER A 30 -15.13 7.54 -9.93
CA SER A 30 -14.41 8.60 -10.65
C SER A 30 -13.19 8.10 -11.45
N ALA A 31 -12.59 6.98 -11.07
CA ALA A 31 -11.42 6.39 -11.74
C ALA A 31 -11.78 5.22 -12.68
N SER A 32 -13.06 4.93 -12.91
CA SER A 32 -13.51 3.74 -13.65
C SER A 32 -13.01 3.68 -15.10
N ASP A 33 -12.96 4.82 -15.79
CA ASP A 33 -12.52 4.91 -17.19
C ASP A 33 -11.03 5.26 -17.33
N ALA A 34 -10.30 5.39 -16.20
CA ALA A 34 -8.90 5.75 -16.22
C ALA A 34 -8.05 4.65 -16.87
N PRO A 35 -7.04 4.98 -17.70
CA PRO A 35 -6.19 4.00 -18.39
C PRO A 35 -5.13 3.41 -17.44
N PHE A 36 -5.59 2.79 -16.35
CA PHE A 36 -4.74 2.20 -15.33
C PHE A 36 -4.06 0.91 -15.84
N PRO A 37 -2.73 0.76 -15.72
CA PRO A 37 -2.02 -0.44 -16.18
C PRO A 37 -2.23 -1.64 -15.24
N PHE A 38 -3.46 -2.16 -15.19
CA PHE A 38 -3.93 -3.21 -14.28
C PHE A 38 -3.08 -4.49 -14.26
N GLN A 39 -2.30 -4.76 -15.30
CA GLN A 39 -1.40 -5.91 -15.38
C GLN A 39 -0.38 -5.92 -14.23
N ILE A 40 -0.04 -4.75 -13.67
CA ILE A 40 0.83 -4.67 -12.49
C ILE A 40 0.23 -5.33 -11.25
N LEU A 41 -1.08 -5.56 -11.22
CA LEU A 41 -1.75 -6.32 -10.16
C LEU A 41 -1.64 -7.84 -10.37
N GLY A 42 -0.96 -8.30 -11.43
CA GLY A 42 -0.87 -9.71 -11.82
C GLY A 42 -2.13 -10.23 -12.51
N LEU A 43 -2.87 -9.34 -13.17
CA LEU A 43 -4.10 -9.65 -13.92
C LEU A 43 -3.82 -9.64 -15.43
N SER A 44 -4.64 -10.36 -16.20
CA SER A 44 -4.48 -10.47 -17.65
C SER A 44 -5.56 -9.72 -18.42
N ARG A 45 -6.72 -9.47 -17.80
CA ARG A 45 -7.87 -8.82 -18.44
C ARG A 45 -8.43 -7.70 -17.57
N TRP A 46 -9.09 -6.72 -18.21
CA TRP A 46 -9.68 -5.57 -17.52
C TRP A 46 -10.85 -5.99 -16.61
N GLU A 47 -11.64 -6.97 -17.02
CA GLU A 47 -12.78 -7.48 -16.23
C GLU A 47 -12.30 -8.05 -14.88
N GLU A 48 -11.14 -8.69 -14.87
CA GLU A 48 -10.52 -9.23 -13.66
C GLU A 48 -10.13 -8.11 -12.67
N PHE A 49 -9.89 -6.90 -13.17
CA PHE A 49 -9.56 -5.75 -12.33
C PHE A 49 -10.79 -5.25 -11.57
N GLY A 50 -11.94 -5.10 -12.24
CA GLY A 50 -13.19 -4.77 -11.58
C GLY A 50 -13.60 -5.84 -10.56
N GLU A 51 -13.50 -7.12 -10.93
CA GLU A 51 -13.77 -8.24 -10.02
C GLU A 51 -12.83 -8.23 -8.81
N LEU A 52 -11.54 -7.92 -9.01
CA LEU A 52 -10.56 -7.80 -7.94
C LEU A 52 -10.94 -6.68 -6.97
N ALA A 53 -11.23 -5.47 -7.46
CA ALA A 53 -11.58 -4.33 -6.62
C ALA A 53 -12.82 -4.64 -5.75
N VAL A 54 -13.87 -5.20 -6.36
CA VAL A 54 -15.11 -5.61 -5.67
C VAL A 54 -14.83 -6.70 -4.64
N ARG A 55 -14.00 -7.70 -4.97
CA ARG A 55 -13.64 -8.78 -4.04
C ARG A 55 -12.90 -8.24 -2.83
N LEU A 56 -11.94 -7.33 -3.02
CA LEU A 56 -11.16 -6.74 -1.94
C LEU A 56 -12.03 -5.86 -1.03
N ASP A 57 -12.92 -5.04 -1.58
CA ASP A 57 -13.88 -4.25 -0.79
C ASP A 57 -14.78 -5.15 0.07
N ARG A 58 -15.34 -6.22 -0.52
CA ARG A 58 -16.18 -7.19 0.21
C ARG A 58 -15.42 -7.89 1.34
N ALA A 59 -14.18 -8.31 1.09
CA ALA A 59 -13.36 -8.95 2.12
C ALA A 59 -13.08 -7.97 3.28
N LEU A 60 -12.81 -6.70 2.98
CA LEU A 60 -12.63 -5.66 3.99
C LEU A 60 -13.92 -5.40 4.78
N GLN A 61 -15.09 -5.38 4.13
CA GLN A 61 -16.39 -5.23 4.80
C GLN A 61 -16.69 -6.39 5.77
N LYS A 62 -16.25 -7.60 5.42
CA LYS A 62 -16.44 -8.80 6.23
C LYS A 62 -15.33 -9.05 7.26
N HIS A 63 -14.35 -8.14 7.35
CA HIS A 63 -13.18 -8.30 8.22
C HIS A 63 -12.41 -9.61 7.95
N GLU A 64 -12.40 -10.05 6.69
CA GLU A 64 -11.70 -11.27 6.28
C GLU A 64 -10.18 -11.04 6.21
N ALA A 65 -9.42 -12.06 6.60
CA ALA A 65 -7.98 -12.07 6.38
C ALA A 65 -7.66 -12.16 4.88
N LEU A 66 -6.63 -11.45 4.44
CA LEU A 66 -6.20 -11.41 3.04
C LEU A 66 -4.81 -12.03 2.88
N THR A 67 -4.48 -12.46 1.67
CA THR A 67 -3.10 -12.84 1.35
C THR A 67 -2.20 -11.60 1.37
N ASP A 68 -0.89 -11.77 1.59
CA ASP A 68 0.05 -10.63 1.52
C ASP A 68 0.04 -9.93 0.15
N LEU A 69 -0.21 -10.67 -0.94
CA LEU A 69 -0.36 -10.09 -2.28
C LEU A 69 -1.62 -9.24 -2.38
N ASP A 70 -2.73 -9.69 -1.80
CA ASP A 70 -3.97 -8.91 -1.76
C ASP A 70 -3.82 -7.68 -0.88
N TRP A 71 -3.11 -7.76 0.24
CA TRP A 71 -2.74 -6.58 1.03
C TRP A 71 -1.87 -5.59 0.24
N ALA A 72 -0.91 -6.08 -0.55
CA ALA A 72 -0.13 -5.24 -1.45
C ALA A 72 -1.01 -4.52 -2.47
N ARG A 73 -1.95 -5.25 -3.10
CA ARG A 73 -2.92 -4.70 -4.06
C ARG A 73 -3.83 -3.66 -3.40
N VAL A 74 -4.34 -3.94 -2.20
CA VAL A 74 -5.18 -3.01 -1.43
C VAL A 74 -4.46 -1.68 -1.20
N LEU A 75 -3.25 -1.72 -0.66
CA LEU A 75 -2.50 -0.49 -0.37
C LEU A 75 -2.17 0.27 -1.66
N PHE A 76 -1.68 -0.42 -2.67
CA PHE A 76 -1.27 0.20 -3.93
C PHE A 76 -2.45 0.84 -4.67
N LEU A 77 -3.60 0.17 -4.73
CA LEU A 77 -4.82 0.74 -5.30
C LEU A 77 -5.35 1.92 -4.49
N THR A 78 -5.22 1.87 -3.16
CA THR A 78 -5.60 2.99 -2.29
C THR A 78 -4.72 4.21 -2.54
N GLU A 79 -3.40 4.01 -2.63
CA GLU A 79 -2.41 5.07 -2.90
C GLU A 79 -2.70 5.79 -4.22
N ILE A 80 -2.94 5.02 -5.28
CA ILE A 80 -3.18 5.58 -6.61
C ILE A 80 -4.55 6.24 -6.70
N SER A 81 -5.58 5.56 -6.21
CA SER A 81 -6.95 6.08 -6.21
C SER A 81 -7.05 7.43 -5.51
N TRP A 82 -6.40 7.59 -4.36
CA TRP A 82 -6.44 8.85 -3.63
C TRP A 82 -5.46 9.91 -4.18
N ALA A 83 -4.21 9.56 -4.48
CA ALA A 83 -3.18 10.58 -4.74
C ALA A 83 -3.03 10.99 -6.21
N SER A 84 -3.50 10.16 -7.15
CA SER A 84 -3.27 10.38 -8.58
C SER A 84 -4.51 10.96 -9.24
N ASP A 85 -4.39 12.14 -9.84
CA ASP A 85 -5.41 12.70 -10.74
C ASP A 85 -5.26 12.17 -12.18
N LEU A 86 -4.10 11.58 -12.49
CA LEU A 86 -3.82 11.05 -13.83
C LEU A 86 -4.56 9.74 -14.12
N VAL A 87 -4.66 8.88 -13.10
CA VAL A 87 -5.27 7.54 -13.23
C VAL A 87 -6.15 7.14 -12.04
N GLY A 88 -6.23 7.97 -11.01
CA GLY A 88 -7.08 7.75 -9.84
C GLY A 88 -8.18 8.80 -9.76
N ALA A 89 -8.68 9.03 -8.55
CA ALA A 89 -9.68 10.04 -8.26
C ALA A 89 -9.08 11.30 -7.61
N GLY A 90 -7.77 11.55 -7.75
CA GLY A 90 -7.00 12.62 -7.10
C GLY A 90 -7.80 13.82 -6.56
N LEU A 91 -8.17 14.75 -7.44
CA LEU A 91 -8.88 15.97 -7.04
C LEU A 91 -10.35 15.74 -6.71
N ASP A 92 -10.96 14.70 -7.28
CA ASP A 92 -12.36 14.34 -7.05
C ASP A 92 -12.57 13.61 -5.72
N PHE A 93 -11.54 12.99 -5.14
CA PHE A 93 -11.63 12.07 -4.03
C PHE A 93 -12.27 12.73 -2.81
N ALA A 94 -11.81 13.93 -2.46
CA ALA A 94 -12.36 14.69 -1.34
C ALA A 94 -13.84 15.03 -1.58
N THR A 95 -14.19 15.38 -2.81
CA THR A 95 -15.57 15.72 -3.22
C THR A 95 -16.51 14.53 -3.11
N VAL A 96 -16.09 13.34 -3.59
CA VAL A 96 -16.97 12.16 -3.68
C VAL A 96 -16.98 11.29 -2.42
N THR A 97 -15.96 11.41 -1.56
CA THR A 97 -15.83 10.58 -0.35
C THR A 97 -15.96 11.36 0.96
N GLY A 98 -15.77 12.69 0.92
CA GLY A 98 -15.76 13.54 2.11
C GLY A 98 -14.47 13.47 2.94
N PHE A 99 -13.46 12.69 2.55
CA PHE A 99 -12.16 12.70 3.19
C PHE A 99 -11.35 13.92 2.75
N SER A 100 -10.97 14.79 3.71
CA SER A 100 -10.04 15.89 3.41
C SER A 100 -8.63 15.35 3.13
N ASP A 101 -7.83 16.08 2.33
CA ASP A 101 -6.43 15.69 2.04
C ASP A 101 -5.59 15.48 3.30
N ASN A 102 -5.74 16.34 4.30
CA ASN A 102 -4.99 16.23 5.56
C ASN A 102 -5.35 14.94 6.32
N GLU A 103 -6.65 14.60 6.36
CA GLU A 103 -7.12 13.37 6.99
C GLU A 103 -6.63 12.14 6.22
N ALA A 104 -6.82 12.13 4.89
CA ALA A 104 -6.44 11.04 4.01
C ALA A 104 -4.92 10.79 4.04
N LEU A 105 -4.10 11.85 4.02
CA LEU A 105 -2.65 11.74 4.18
C LEU A 105 -2.27 11.08 5.50
N GLY A 106 -2.92 11.49 6.61
CA GLY A 106 -2.67 10.90 7.93
C GLY A 106 -3.03 9.42 8.00
N LEU A 107 -4.17 9.04 7.43
CA LEU A 107 -4.62 7.64 7.31
C LEU A 107 -3.66 6.82 6.45
N LEU A 108 -3.31 7.34 5.28
CA LEU A 108 -2.41 6.65 4.35
C LEU A 108 -1.04 6.40 4.97
N ARG A 109 -0.46 7.40 5.66
CA ARG A 109 0.83 7.25 6.34
C ARG A 109 0.80 6.21 7.45
N ARG A 110 -0.36 5.94 8.09
CA ARG A 110 -0.51 4.83 9.04
C ARG A 110 -0.55 3.49 8.31
N LEU A 111 -1.32 3.38 7.23
CA LEU A 111 -1.42 2.15 6.42
C LEU A 111 -0.07 1.72 5.82
N GLN A 112 0.75 2.69 5.41
CA GLN A 112 2.07 2.49 4.82
C GLN A 112 3.16 2.05 5.81
N ARG A 113 2.88 2.06 7.12
CA ARG A 113 3.87 1.59 8.09
C ARG A 113 4.07 0.08 7.98
N ARG A 114 5.28 -0.38 8.31
CA ARG A 114 5.70 -1.79 8.19
C ARG A 114 4.91 -2.73 9.11
N ASP A 115 4.45 -2.22 10.25
CA ASP A 115 3.58 -2.92 11.21
C ASP A 115 2.11 -2.98 10.76
N LYS A 116 1.75 -2.30 9.67
CA LYS A 116 0.45 -2.35 9.00
C LYS A 116 0.60 -3.04 7.65
N ILE A 117 0.27 -2.35 6.55
CA ILE A 117 0.25 -2.93 5.21
C ILE A 117 1.58 -2.70 4.50
N GLY A 118 2.20 -1.54 4.67
CA GLY A 118 3.37 -1.16 3.89
C GLY A 118 4.61 -2.02 4.13
N GLY A 119 5.62 -1.79 3.29
CA GLY A 119 6.90 -2.49 3.35
C GLY A 119 7.30 -3.12 2.02
N TYR A 120 8.61 -3.17 1.79
CA TYR A 120 9.17 -3.64 0.52
C TYR A 120 8.86 -5.11 0.22
N ASP A 121 8.66 -5.94 1.23
CA ASP A 121 8.41 -7.37 1.04
C ASP A 121 7.06 -7.62 0.34
N ARG A 122 6.01 -6.88 0.71
CA ARG A 122 4.72 -6.91 0.00
C ARG A 122 4.80 -6.27 -1.38
N ALA A 123 5.55 -5.17 -1.53
CA ALA A 123 5.76 -4.55 -2.84
C ALA A 123 6.42 -5.51 -3.84
N LYS A 124 7.36 -6.36 -3.38
CA LYS A 124 7.98 -7.40 -4.24
C LYS A 124 6.99 -8.47 -4.71
N LEU A 125 5.90 -8.72 -3.98
CA LEU A 125 4.86 -9.65 -4.43
C LEU A 125 4.08 -9.06 -5.62
N LEU A 126 3.89 -7.74 -5.63
CA LEU A 126 3.25 -7.01 -6.72
C LEU A 126 4.18 -6.89 -7.94
N PHE A 127 5.47 -6.69 -7.70
CA PHE A 127 6.49 -6.53 -8.73
C PHE A 127 7.58 -7.61 -8.62
N PRO A 128 7.27 -8.90 -8.87
CA PRO A 128 8.21 -10.00 -8.65
C PRO A 128 9.47 -9.92 -9.51
N ASN A 129 9.37 -9.27 -10.68
CA ASN A 129 10.48 -9.03 -11.60
C ASN A 129 10.92 -7.56 -11.60
N GLY A 130 10.41 -6.75 -10.68
CA GLY A 130 10.65 -5.30 -10.63
C GLY A 130 11.71 -4.88 -9.61
N GLY A 131 12.19 -3.65 -9.76
CA GLY A 131 13.17 -3.04 -8.87
C GLY A 131 14.62 -3.25 -9.30
N ARG A 132 15.52 -2.38 -8.80
CA ARG A 132 16.97 -2.52 -9.01
C ARG A 132 17.50 -3.67 -8.15
N THR A 133 18.10 -4.67 -8.77
CA THR A 133 18.88 -5.68 -8.04
C THR A 133 20.11 -4.98 -7.47
N ALA A 134 20.21 -4.89 -6.14
CA ALA A 134 21.40 -4.36 -5.50
C ALA A 134 22.56 -5.35 -5.69
N THR A 135 23.72 -4.85 -6.11
CA THR A 135 24.93 -5.67 -6.18
C THR A 135 25.40 -6.00 -4.76
N ALA A 136 26.22 -7.06 -4.61
CA ALA A 136 26.80 -7.41 -3.32
C ALA A 136 27.58 -6.25 -2.69
N ALA A 137 28.27 -5.45 -3.50
CA ALA A 137 28.99 -4.26 -3.06
C ALA A 137 28.06 -3.17 -2.50
N GLU A 138 26.92 -2.92 -3.16
CA GLU A 138 25.93 -1.94 -2.70
C GLU A 138 25.20 -2.37 -1.42
N ILE A 139 25.05 -3.69 -1.20
CA ILE A 139 24.48 -4.23 0.04
C ILE A 139 25.46 -4.01 1.19
N ASP A 140 26.72 -4.33 0.99
CA ASP A 140 27.79 -4.17 1.98
C ASP A 140 28.01 -2.69 2.35
N GLU A 141 28.03 -1.79 1.36
CA GLU A 141 28.13 -0.35 1.60
C GLU A 141 26.96 0.19 2.42
N ARG A 142 25.74 -0.26 2.13
CA ARG A 142 24.53 0.16 2.86
C ARG A 142 24.53 -0.35 4.30
N GLN A 143 25.06 -1.55 4.55
CA GLN A 143 25.24 -2.09 5.90
C GLN A 143 26.27 -1.27 6.67
N ARG A 144 27.44 -0.99 6.08
CA ARG A 144 28.47 -0.14 6.68
C ARG A 144 27.95 1.26 7.01
N TRP A 145 27.19 1.88 6.12
CA TRP A 145 26.55 3.18 6.38
C TRP A 145 25.53 3.10 7.52
N ALA A 146 24.67 2.08 7.54
CA ALA A 146 23.68 1.91 8.60
C ALA A 146 24.31 1.65 9.98
N GLU A 147 25.41 0.90 10.03
CA GLU A 147 26.19 0.69 11.26
C GLU A 147 26.85 1.99 11.72
N ALA A 148 27.46 2.75 10.81
CA ALA A 148 28.04 4.05 11.13
C ALA A 148 27.01 5.03 11.70
N VAL A 149 25.82 5.12 11.09
CA VAL A 149 24.72 5.97 11.59
C VAL A 149 24.24 5.50 12.96
N ARG A 150 24.11 4.19 13.20
CA ARG A 150 23.72 3.64 14.51
C ARG A 150 24.76 3.98 15.58
N LEU A 151 26.03 3.84 15.28
CA LEU A 151 27.13 4.18 16.20
C LEU A 151 27.14 5.68 16.51
N GLU A 152 26.96 6.53 15.50
CA GLU A 152 26.86 7.98 15.69
C GLU A 152 25.66 8.37 16.58
N GLN A 153 24.50 7.73 16.37
CA GLN A 153 23.31 7.99 17.19
C GLN A 153 23.43 7.46 18.62
N GLN A 154 24.12 6.34 18.84
CA GLN A 154 24.42 5.83 20.19
C GLN A 154 25.42 6.71 20.95
N GLY A 155 26.33 7.38 20.23
CA GLY A 155 27.26 8.35 20.79
C GLY A 155 26.63 9.70 21.13
N ARG A 156 25.47 10.04 20.55
CA ARG A 156 24.70 11.24 20.91
C ARG A 156 23.89 10.99 22.19
N GLN A 157 24.54 11.11 23.34
CA GLN A 157 23.84 11.33 24.60
C GLN A 157 23.16 12.70 24.55
N TYR A 158 21.83 12.73 24.45
CA TYR A 158 21.09 13.96 24.75
C TYR A 158 21.24 14.24 26.25
N PRO A 159 21.54 15.49 26.65
CA PRO A 159 21.58 15.83 28.07
C PRO A 159 20.23 15.49 28.72
N PRO A 160 20.22 14.91 29.93
CA PRO A 160 18.97 14.58 30.59
C PRO A 160 18.22 15.88 30.94
N GLY A 161 17.04 16.06 30.32
CA GLY A 161 16.12 17.16 30.60
C GLY A 161 15.94 18.16 29.45
N LEU A 162 15.12 17.78 28.47
CA LEU A 162 14.32 18.67 27.63
C LEU A 162 12.94 18.03 27.44
#